data_AF-A0A2V2EUK1-F1
#
_entry.id   AF-A0A2V2EUK1-F1
#
_cell.length_a   1.000
_cell.length_b   1.000
_cell.length_c   1.000
_cell.angle_alpha   90.00
_cell.angle_beta   90.00
_cell.angle_gamma   90.00
#
_symmetry.space_group_name_H-M   'P 1'
#
loop_
_entity.id
_entity.type
_entity.pdbx_description
1 polymer ?
#
loop_
_entity_poly.entity_id
_entity_poly.type
_entity_poly.pdbx_seq_one_letter_code
_entity_poly.pdbx_strand_id
1 'polypeptide(L)'
;SPEWYVFTMIDLDTHERLPLARMQELCALLELDMVPVEEVKDDFAYSSVEELLERARGRYPTGITKEGIVIRPLVPVYSEIIGGPLSMKVINNDYLLKE
;
A
#
# COMPACT_ATOMS: atom_id res chain seq x y z
N SER A 1 13.52 -19.43 -2.05
CA SER A 1 13.54 -18.70 -3.34
C SER A 1 13.09 -17.28 -3.08
N PRO A 2 13.47 -16.29 -3.91
CA PRO A 2 12.85 -14.96 -3.83
C PRO A 2 11.35 -15.08 -4.16
N GLU A 3 10.54 -14.31 -3.47
CA GLU A 3 9.09 -14.18 -3.70
C GLU A 3 8.80 -12.79 -4.28
N TRP A 4 7.74 -12.67 -5.07
CA TRP A 4 7.38 -11.44 -5.76
C TRP A 4 5.93 -11.08 -5.46
N TYR A 5 5.70 -9.84 -5.05
CA TYR A 5 4.40 -9.37 -4.57
C TYR A 5 3.99 -8.08 -5.30
N VAL A 6 2.81 -8.08 -5.91
CA VAL A 6 2.24 -6.91 -6.59
C VAL A 6 1.71 -5.91 -5.57
N PHE A 7 2.12 -4.65 -5.72
CA PHE A 7 1.56 -3.52 -4.96
C PHE A 7 0.95 -2.43 -5.85
N THR A 8 1.23 -2.44 -7.16
CA THR A 8 0.64 -1.51 -8.12
C THR A 8 0.67 -2.08 -9.53
N MET A 9 -0.21 -1.59 -10.39
CA MET A 9 -0.17 -1.80 -11.84
C MET A 9 -0.41 -0.47 -12.54
N ILE A 10 0.25 -0.28 -13.68
CA ILE A 10 0.12 0.92 -14.52
C ILE A 10 -0.37 0.44 -15.89
N ASP A 11 -1.44 1.06 -16.36
CA ASP A 11 -1.88 0.93 -17.74
C ASP A 11 -0.92 1.74 -18.63
N LEU A 12 -0.29 1.08 -19.60
CA LEU A 12 0.76 1.71 -20.42
C LEU A 12 0.22 2.59 -21.54
N ASP A 13 -1.06 2.43 -21.92
CA ASP A 13 -1.67 3.27 -22.95
C ASP A 13 -2.05 4.62 -22.35
N THR A 14 -2.64 4.59 -21.16
CA THR A 14 -3.08 5.79 -20.43
C THR A 14 -1.99 6.37 -19.52
N HIS A 15 -0.97 5.59 -19.17
CA HIS A 15 0.03 5.88 -18.13
C HIS A 15 -0.58 6.12 -16.74
N GLU A 16 -1.80 5.62 -16.51
CA GLU A 16 -2.51 5.77 -15.24
C GLU A 16 -2.34 4.54 -14.36
N ARG A 17 -2.38 4.74 -13.04
CA ARG A 17 -2.44 3.62 -12.09
C ARG A 17 -3.82 2.96 -12.19
N LEU A 18 -3.86 1.63 -12.12
CA LEU A 18 -5.13 0.92 -12.04
C LEU A 18 -5.77 1.05 -10.65
N PRO A 19 -7.12 1.10 -10.56
CA PRO A 19 -7.85 0.94 -9.31
C PRO A 19 -7.52 -0.37 -8.57
N LEU A 20 -7.67 -0.39 -7.25
CA LEU A 20 -7.42 -1.56 -6.42
C LEU A 20 -8.21 -2.79 -6.91
N ALA A 21 -9.51 -2.61 -7.18
CA ALA A 21 -10.36 -3.69 -7.66
C ALA A 21 -9.84 -4.29 -8.97
N ARG A 22 -9.41 -3.44 -9.92
CA ARG A 22 -8.88 -3.91 -11.21
C ARG A 22 -7.55 -4.62 -11.05
N MET A 23 -6.68 -4.14 -10.17
CA MET A 23 -5.42 -4.81 -9.84
C MET A 23 -5.67 -6.19 -9.21
N GLN A 24 -6.65 -6.30 -8.29
CA GLN A 24 -7.03 -7.57 -7.66
C GLN A 24 -7.55 -8.58 -8.68
N GLU A 25 -8.43 -8.15 -9.58
CA GLU A 25 -8.93 -8.98 -10.69
C GLU A 25 -7.80 -9.52 -11.56
N LEU A 26 -6.85 -8.66 -11.95
CA LEU A 26 -5.73 -9.04 -12.79
C LEU A 26 -4.74 -9.96 -12.07
N CYS A 27 -4.45 -9.69 -10.79
CA CYS A 27 -3.63 -10.59 -9.96
C CYS A 27 -4.26 -11.98 -9.86
N ALA A 28 -5.57 -12.06 -9.63
CA ALA A 28 -6.28 -13.33 -9.56
C ALA A 28 -6.26 -14.07 -10.91
N LEU A 29 -6.47 -13.36 -12.03
CA LEU A 29 -6.44 -13.93 -13.38
C LEU A 29 -5.05 -14.45 -13.77
N LEU A 30 -4.00 -13.76 -13.34
CA LEU A 30 -2.61 -14.05 -13.69
C LEU A 30 -1.89 -14.93 -12.66
N GLU A 31 -2.59 -15.36 -11.61
CA GLU A 31 -2.04 -16.14 -10.50
C GLU A 31 -0.83 -15.44 -9.83
N LEU A 32 -0.94 -14.12 -9.62
CA LEU A 32 0.09 -13.29 -8.98
C LEU A 32 -0.31 -12.93 -7.55
N ASP A 33 0.61 -13.13 -6.62
CA ASP A 33 0.44 -12.70 -5.23
C ASP A 33 0.53 -11.18 -5.09
N MET A 34 -0.32 -10.63 -4.23
CA MET A 34 -0.32 -9.21 -3.87
C MET A 34 0.34 -9.01 -2.50
N VAL A 35 0.86 -7.81 -2.27
CA VAL A 35 1.13 -7.38 -0.90
C VAL A 35 -0.19 -7.43 -0.09
N PRO A 36 -0.16 -7.82 1.20
CA PRO A 36 -1.36 -7.89 2.02
C PRO A 36 -2.08 -6.53 2.09
N VAL A 37 -3.40 -6.56 1.91
CA VAL A 37 -4.25 -5.39 2.14
C VAL A 37 -4.63 -5.37 3.62
N GLU A 38 -4.08 -4.42 4.37
CA GLU A 38 -4.31 -4.30 5.82
C GLU A 38 -5.73 -3.81 6.14
N GLU A 39 -6.30 -2.94 5.30
CA GLU A 39 -7.58 -2.29 5.53
C GLU A 39 -8.15 -1.69 4.24
N VAL A 40 -9.47 -1.77 4.10
CA VAL A 40 -10.25 -1.04 3.08
C VAL A 40 -11.38 -0.31 3.80
N LYS A 41 -11.48 1.00 3.59
CA LYS A 41 -12.54 1.87 4.15
C LYS A 41 -12.93 2.92 3.12
N ASP A 42 -14.15 3.42 3.24
CA ASP A 42 -14.66 4.51 2.41
C ASP A 42 -14.06 5.86 2.81
N ASP A 43 -13.80 6.06 4.11
CA ASP A 43 -13.27 7.30 4.68
C ASP A 43 -11.91 7.11 5.37
N PHE A 44 -11.03 8.10 5.23
CA PHE A 44 -9.79 8.20 5.99
C PHE A 44 -10.07 8.80 7.39
N ALA A 45 -10.43 7.94 8.34
CA ALA A 45 -10.92 8.33 9.67
C ALA A 45 -9.85 8.39 10.78
N TYR A 46 -8.57 8.57 10.42
CA TYR A 46 -7.48 8.66 11.39
C TYR A 46 -7.30 10.10 11.85
N SER A 47 -7.25 10.30 13.17
CA SER A 47 -7.26 11.63 13.78
C SER A 47 -5.87 12.14 14.19
N SER A 48 -4.87 11.25 14.23
CA SER A 48 -3.50 11.58 14.62
C SER A 48 -2.45 10.76 13.88
N VAL A 49 -1.19 11.22 13.95
CA VAL A 49 -0.03 10.49 13.42
C VAL A 49 0.26 9.25 14.27
N GLU A 50 0.04 9.32 15.58
CA GLU A 50 0.24 8.21 16.51
C GLU A 50 -0.66 7.02 16.19
N GLU A 51 -1.93 7.27 15.83
CA GLU A 51 -2.84 6.21 15.37
C GLU A 51 -2.27 5.51 14.13
N LEU A 52 -1.76 6.28 13.16
CA LEU A 52 -1.16 5.73 11.94
C LEU A 52 0.11 4.93 12.22
N LEU A 53 0.97 5.44 13.11
CA LEU A 53 2.20 4.75 13.50
C LEU A 53 1.89 3.41 14.18
N GLU A 54 0.84 3.33 15.00
CA GLU A 54 0.43 2.07 15.60
C GLU A 54 -0.10 1.09 14.53
N ARG A 55 -0.78 1.56 13.49
CA ARG A 55 -1.18 0.70 12.34
C ARG A 55 0.03 0.19 11.56
N ALA A 56 1.12 0.95 11.49
CA ALA A 56 2.35 0.57 10.80
C ALA A 56 3.17 -0.51 11.55
N ARG A 57 2.91 -0.70 12.85
CA ARG A 57 3.65 -1.65 13.68
C ARG A 57 3.30 -3.10 13.39
N GLY A 58 4.20 -3.98 13.80
CA GLY A 58 4.01 -5.42 13.80
C GLY A 58 4.96 -6.18 12.87
N ARG A 59 4.59 -7.41 12.57
CA ARG A 59 5.36 -8.35 11.75
C ARG A 59 4.48 -8.96 10.67
N TYR A 60 5.09 -9.29 9.54
CA TYR A 60 4.47 -10.16 8.55
C TYR A 60 4.33 -11.59 9.12
N PRO A 61 3.44 -12.44 8.57
CA PRO A 61 3.32 -13.84 8.98
C PRO A 61 4.65 -14.63 8.91
N THR A 62 5.56 -14.21 8.03
CA THR A 62 6.92 -14.74 7.91
C THR A 62 7.82 -14.44 9.11
N GLY A 63 7.37 -13.59 10.04
CA GLY A 63 8.12 -13.15 11.22
C GLY A 63 8.96 -11.89 10.99
N ILE A 64 9.06 -11.41 9.75
CA ILE A 64 9.81 -10.18 9.39
C ILE A 64 9.10 -8.95 9.96
N THR A 65 9.85 -8.01 10.53
CA THR A 65 9.29 -6.73 11.02
C THR A 65 8.75 -5.93 9.84
N LYS A 66 7.52 -5.42 9.94
CA LYS A 66 6.98 -4.52 8.92
C LYS A 66 7.78 -3.22 8.90
N GLU A 67 8.29 -2.85 7.73
CA GLU A 67 8.87 -1.52 7.48
C GLU A 67 7.82 -0.42 7.70
N GLY A 68 6.58 -0.68 7.30
CA GLY A 68 5.47 0.25 7.45
C GLY A 68 4.26 -0.15 6.63
N ILE A 69 3.38 0.81 6.38
CA ILE A 69 2.19 0.66 5.54
C ILE A 69 2.13 1.75 4.47
N VAL A 70 1.49 1.43 3.34
CA VAL A 70 1.16 2.38 2.27
C VAL A 70 -0.33 2.65 2.32
N ILE A 71 -0.71 3.93 2.29
CA ILE A 71 -2.10 4.37 2.26
C ILE A 71 -2.34 5.13 0.96
N ARG A 72 -3.38 4.73 0.23
CA ARG A 72 -3.77 5.35 -1.05
C ARG A 72 -5.27 5.17 -1.32
N PRO A 73 -5.88 6.04 -2.15
CA PRO A 73 -7.25 5.87 -2.61
C PRO A 73 -7.48 4.55 -3.36
N LEU A 74 -8.70 4.00 -3.27
CA LEU A 74 -9.11 2.79 -4.00
C LEU A 74 -9.11 2.99 -5.51
N VAL A 75 -9.53 4.19 -5.94
CA VAL A 75 -9.40 4.69 -7.31
C VAL A 75 -8.34 5.79 -7.29
N PRO A 76 -7.26 5.68 -8.08
CA PRO A 76 -6.17 6.66 -8.06
C PRO A 76 -6.66 8.08 -8.30
N VAL A 77 -6.23 8.98 -7.43
CA VAL A 77 -6.51 10.42 -7.53
C VAL A 77 -5.19 11.12 -7.79
N TYR A 78 -5.10 11.93 -8.84
CA TYR A 78 -3.95 12.79 -9.06
C TYR A 78 -3.96 13.93 -8.04
N SER A 79 -2.83 14.19 -7.41
CA SER A 79 -2.65 15.34 -6.52
C SER A 79 -1.65 16.30 -7.15
N GLU A 80 -2.13 17.52 -7.43
CA GLU A 80 -1.30 18.60 -7.99
C GLU A 80 -0.18 19.01 -7.02
N ILE A 81 -0.42 18.91 -5.71
CA ILE A 81 0.55 19.28 -4.67
C ILE A 81 1.77 18.35 -4.69
N ILE A 82 1.55 17.04 -4.84
CA ILE A 82 2.64 16.05 -4.86
C ILE A 82 3.13 15.73 -6.29
N GLY A 83 2.43 16.24 -7.32
CA GLY A 83 2.77 16.01 -8.73
C GLY A 83 2.55 14.58 -9.21
N GLY A 84 1.63 13.82 -8.58
CA GLY A 84 1.44 12.40 -8.88
C GLY A 84 0.25 11.77 -8.15
N PRO A 85 0.09 10.44 -8.22
CA PRO A 85 -1.04 9.77 -7.58
C PRO A 85 -0.96 9.87 -6.05
N LEU A 86 -2.04 10.37 -5.44
CA LEU A 86 -2.19 10.57 -4.01
C LEU A 86 -1.90 9.27 -3.27
N SER A 87 -0.80 9.26 -2.53
CA SER A 87 -0.38 8.12 -1.72
C SER A 87 0.61 8.60 -0.67
N MET A 88 0.63 7.92 0.46
CA MET A 88 1.59 8.18 1.52
C MET A 88 2.08 6.88 2.14
N LYS A 89 3.26 6.95 2.74
CA LYS A 89 3.83 5.86 3.53
C LYS A 89 3.86 6.27 4.99
N VAL A 90 3.52 5.34 5.87
CA VAL A 90 3.72 5.46 7.31
C VAL A 90 4.76 4.44 7.70
N ILE A 91 5.93 4.92 8.13
CA ILE A 91 7.09 4.08 8.43
C ILE A 91 7.09 3.74 9.93
N ASN A 92 7.31 2.46 10.23
CA ASN A 92 7.36 1.93 11.59
C ASN A 92 8.67 2.34 12.28
N ASN A 93 8.58 3.09 13.38
CA ASN A 93 9.74 3.51 14.16
C ASN A 93 10.54 2.32 14.72
N ASP A 94 9.89 1.21 15.07
CA ASP A 94 10.58 0.01 15.58
C ASP A 94 11.41 -0.67 14.48
N TYR A 95 11.08 -0.43 13.21
CA TYR A 95 11.90 -0.87 12.08
C TYR A 95 13.11 0.05 11.93
N LEU A 96 12.90 1.37 11.93
CA LEU A 96 13.96 2.37 11.76
C LEU A 96 15.03 2.32 12.84
N LEU A 97 14.66 2.04 14.10
CA LEU A 97 15.60 2.04 15.24
C LEU A 97 16.40 0.74 15.40
N LYS A 98 16.16 -0.27 14.55
CA LYS A 98 16.91 -1.54 14.53
C LYS A 98 18.05 -1.55 13.51
N GLU A 99 18.11 -0.55 12.63
CA GLU A 99 19.26 -0.22 11.80
C GLU A 99 20.10 0.88 12.47
#